data_AF-A0A135TL73-F1
#
_entry.id   AF-A0A135TL73-F1
#
_cell.length_a   1.000
_cell.length_b   1.000
_cell.length_c   1.000
_cell.angle_alpha   90.00
_cell.angle_beta   90.00
_cell.angle_gamma   90.00
#
_symmetry.space_group_name_H-M   'P 1'
#
loop_
_entity.id
_entity.type
_entity.pdbx_description
1 polymer ?
#
loop_
_entity_poly.entity_id
_entity_poly.type
_entity_poly.pdbx_seq_one_letter_code
_entity_poly.pdbx_strand_id
1 'polypeptide(L)'
;MAITPSKPIFCATHPRACSTAFERVFMSRRDKLACVHEPFGDAFYYGPERTGERFENDAEGREKSGFAETTYADVLRQIEEAGKDVCSFLSP
;
A
#
# COMPACT_ATOMS: atom_id res chain seq x y z
N MET A 1 -8.25 11.71 28.06
CA MET A 1 -8.58 11.42 26.65
C MET A 1 -8.04 10.04 26.35
N ALA A 2 -8.91 9.05 26.15
CA ALA A 2 -8.47 7.73 25.71
C ALA A 2 -8.06 7.85 24.24
N ILE A 3 -6.79 7.58 23.94
CA ILE A 3 -6.33 7.43 22.56
C ILE A 3 -6.88 6.07 22.11
N THR A 4 -8.01 6.08 21.42
CA THR A 4 -8.52 4.86 20.77
C THR A 4 -7.45 4.44 19.74
N PRO A 5 -6.94 3.20 19.75
CA PRO A 5 -6.01 2.78 18.71
C PRO A 5 -6.68 2.98 17.35
N SER A 6 -6.01 3.74 16.49
CA SER A 6 -6.48 4.08 15.14
C SER A 6 -6.46 2.83 14.27
N LYS A 7 -7.56 2.07 14.29
CA LYS A 7 -7.70 0.86 13.46
C LYS A 7 -7.56 1.24 11.98
N PRO A 8 -6.74 0.53 11.19
CA PRO A 8 -6.60 0.80 9.77
C PRO A 8 -7.91 0.50 9.02
N ILE A 9 -8.12 1.22 7.92
CA ILE A 9 -9.25 1.02 7.00
C ILE A 9 -8.69 0.43 5.71
N PHE A 10 -9.20 -0.74 5.32
CA PHE A 10 -8.83 -1.39 4.06
C PHE A 10 -9.95 -1.26 3.03
N CYS A 11 -9.61 -0.90 1.80
CA CYS A 11 -10.55 -0.72 0.71
C CYS A 11 -10.40 -1.80 -0.39
N ALA A 12 -10.71 -3.06 -0.09
CA ALA A 12 -10.59 -4.13 -1.09
C ALA A 12 -11.51 -3.89 -2.31
N THR A 13 -10.92 -3.65 -3.49
CA THR A 13 -11.65 -3.35 -4.74
C THR A 13 -10.99 -4.03 -5.93
N HIS A 14 -11.73 -4.15 -7.03
CA HIS A 14 -11.16 -4.59 -8.31
C HIS A 14 -10.58 -3.39 -9.05
N PRO A 15 -9.53 -3.59 -9.89
CA PRO A 15 -8.99 -2.53 -10.74
C PRO A 15 -10.10 -1.88 -11.56
N ARG A 16 -10.09 -0.54 -11.57
CA ARG A 16 -11.09 0.33 -12.24
C ARG A 16 -12.49 0.33 -11.63
N ALA A 17 -12.65 -0.09 -10.38
CA ALA A 17 -13.90 0.05 -9.62
C ALA A 17 -14.07 1.44 -8.93
N CYS A 18 -13.44 2.50 -9.46
CA CYS A 18 -13.46 3.85 -8.88
C CYS A 18 -12.83 4.00 -7.48
N SER A 19 -12.01 3.05 -7.02
CA SER A 19 -11.29 3.10 -5.73
C SER A 19 -10.41 4.34 -5.59
N THR A 20 -9.71 4.74 -6.64
CA THR A 20 -8.89 5.97 -6.67
C THR A 20 -9.73 7.24 -6.47
N ALA A 21 -10.97 7.26 -6.97
CA ALA A 21 -11.87 8.39 -6.76
C ALA A 21 -12.39 8.43 -5.32
N PHE A 22 -12.62 7.26 -4.71
CA PHE A 22 -12.99 7.13 -3.30
C PHE A 22 -11.83 7.52 -2.36
N GLU A 23 -10.60 7.11 -2.67
CA GLU A 23 -9.38 7.49 -1.95
C GLU A 23 -9.21 9.01 -1.87
N ARG A 24 -9.50 9.75 -2.95
CA ARG A 24 -9.42 11.22 -2.97
C ARG A 24 -10.26 11.89 -1.89
N VAL A 25 -11.38 11.27 -1.48
CA VAL A 25 -12.21 11.79 -0.39
C VAL A 25 -11.45 11.68 0.94
N PHE A 26 -10.74 10.57 1.20
CA PHE A 26 -9.94 10.40 2.41
C PHE A 26 -8.68 11.26 2.41
N MET A 27 -8.05 11.48 1.24
CA MET A 27 -6.91 12.38 1.11
C MET A 27 -7.23 13.85 1.49
N SER A 28 -8.52 14.22 1.56
CA SER A 28 -8.96 15.53 2.07
C SER A 28 -8.88 15.65 3.59
N ARG A 29 -8.79 14.52 4.32
CA ARG A 29 -8.75 14.43 5.79
C ARG A 29 -7.36 14.12 6.31
N ARG A 30 -6.34 14.83 5.81
CA ARG A 30 -4.92 14.63 6.21
C ARG A 30 -4.68 14.86 7.70
N ASP A 31 -5.59 15.58 8.37
CA ASP A 31 -5.60 15.79 9.82
C ASP A 31 -5.93 14.51 10.62
N LYS A 32 -6.50 13.48 9.96
CA LYS A 32 -6.99 12.25 10.62
C LYS A 32 -6.56 10.97 9.93
N LEU A 33 -6.17 11.03 8.66
CA LEU A 33 -5.89 9.88 7.83
C LEU A 33 -4.57 10.01 7.08
N ALA A 34 -3.77 8.95 7.13
CA ALA A 34 -2.68 8.70 6.19
C ALA A 34 -3.19 7.76 5.10
N CYS A 35 -3.16 8.17 3.84
CA CYS A 35 -3.58 7.34 2.72
C CYS A 35 -2.36 6.65 2.10
N VAL A 36 -2.46 5.34 1.90
CA VAL A 36 -1.45 4.51 1.26
C VAL A 36 -2.09 3.81 0.07
N HIS A 37 -1.53 4.04 -1.11
CA HIS A 37 -2.05 3.60 -2.39
C HIS A 37 -1.37 2.31 -2.84
N GLU A 38 -2.16 1.27 -3.12
CA GLU A 38 -1.75 -0.06 -3.60
C GLU A 38 -0.44 -0.58 -2.98
N PRO A 39 -0.28 -0.57 -1.63
CA PRO A 39 1.02 -0.73 -0.97
C PRO A 39 1.72 -2.05 -1.27
N PHE A 40 0.94 -3.09 -1.57
CA PHE A 40 1.46 -4.43 -1.78
C PHE A 40 1.84 -4.71 -3.23
N GLY A 41 1.55 -3.82 -4.17
CA GLY A 41 1.80 -4.03 -5.60
C GLY A 41 3.27 -4.30 -5.90
N ASP A 42 4.17 -3.53 -5.28
CA ASP A 42 5.61 -3.64 -5.52
C ASP A 42 6.18 -4.98 -5.04
N ALA A 43 5.86 -5.38 -3.80
CA ALA A 43 6.25 -6.68 -3.26
C ALA A 43 5.61 -7.84 -4.04
N PHE A 44 4.36 -7.68 -4.49
CA PHE A 44 3.62 -8.70 -5.23
C PHE A 44 4.20 -8.98 -6.62
N TYR A 45 4.68 -7.95 -7.32
CA TYR A 45 5.18 -8.05 -8.69
C TYR A 45 6.70 -8.18 -8.80
N TYR A 46 7.45 -7.44 -7.98
CA TYR A 46 8.90 -7.28 -8.16
C TYR A 46 9.73 -7.90 -7.04
N GLY A 47 9.19 -7.95 -5.82
CA GLY A 47 9.88 -8.43 -4.62
C GLY A 47 10.35 -9.89 -4.66
N PRO A 48 11.13 -10.31 -3.66
CA PRO A 48 11.63 -11.69 -3.57
C PRO A 48 10.50 -12.68 -3.22
N GLU A 49 9.42 -12.20 -2.61
CA GLU A 49 8.23 -12.96 -2.20
C GLU A 49 7.09 -12.86 -3.24
N ARG A 50 7.40 -12.47 -4.48
CA ARG A 50 6.40 -12.22 -5.53
C ARG A 50 5.48 -13.43 -5.77
N THR A 51 4.22 -13.12 -6.05
CA THR A 51 3.20 -14.11 -6.47
C THR A 51 2.62 -13.78 -7.83
N GLY A 52 2.86 -12.57 -8.35
CA GLY A 52 2.39 -12.15 -9.67
C GLY A 52 3.23 -12.73 -10.81
N GLU A 53 2.55 -13.22 -11.86
CA GLU A 53 3.18 -13.77 -13.07
C GLU A 53 3.51 -12.68 -14.11
N ARG A 54 2.91 -11.50 -14.01
CA ARG A 54 2.91 -10.45 -15.05
C ARG A 54 4.30 -10.01 -15.50
N PHE A 55 5.28 -10.01 -14.60
CA PHE A 55 6.68 -9.59 -14.85
C PHE A 55 7.69 -10.69 -14.54
N GLU A 56 7.25 -11.95 -14.47
CA GLU A 56 8.10 -13.07 -14.08
C GLU A 56 9.33 -13.24 -14.98
N ASN A 57 9.15 -13.02 -16.29
CA ASN A 57 10.20 -13.17 -17.29
C ASN A 57 10.99 -11.87 -17.55
N ASP A 58 10.71 -10.78 -16.81
CA ASP A 58 11.35 -9.47 -16.99
C ASP A 58 12.30 -9.15 -15.83
N ALA A 59 13.40 -9.90 -15.75
CA ALA A 59 14.40 -9.71 -14.71
C ALA A 59 15.03 -8.30 -14.74
N GLU A 60 15.22 -7.73 -15.93
CA GLU A 60 15.78 -6.39 -16.08
C GLU A 60 14.80 -5.31 -15.59
N GLY A 61 13.50 -5.45 -15.89
CA GLY A 61 12.45 -4.57 -15.38
C GLY A 61 12.30 -4.65 -13.86
N ARG A 62 12.50 -5.84 -13.27
CA ARG A 62 12.49 -6.02 -11.81
C ARG A 62 13.65 -5.28 -11.12
N GLU A 63 14.87 -5.43 -11.62
CA GLU A 63 16.04 -4.72 -11.07
C GLU A 63 15.88 -3.20 -11.22
N LYS A 64 15.38 -2.75 -12.38
CA LYS A 64 15.14 -1.32 -12.65
C LYS A 64 14.00 -0.72 -11.86
N SER A 65 13.05 -1.51 -11.36
CA SER A 65 11.93 -0.99 -10.57
C SER A 65 12.38 -0.44 -9.22
N GLY A 66 13.54 -0.88 -8.71
CA GLY A 66 14.03 -0.54 -7.38
C GLY A 66 13.33 -1.29 -6.25
N PHE A 67 12.41 -2.20 -6.57
CA PHE A 67 11.63 -2.98 -5.60
C PHE A 67 11.97 -4.48 -5.63
N ALA A 68 13.04 -4.88 -6.32
CA ALA A 68 13.47 -6.27 -6.42
C ALA A 68 13.67 -6.95 -5.05
N GLU A 69 14.11 -6.17 -4.06
CA GLU A 69 14.38 -6.61 -2.69
C GLU A 69 13.27 -6.24 -1.69
N THR A 70 12.17 -5.64 -2.13
CA THR A 70 11.08 -5.20 -1.24
C THR A 70 10.25 -6.39 -0.77
N THR A 71 10.26 -6.67 0.53
CA THR A 71 9.45 -7.73 1.14
C THR A 71 8.07 -7.24 1.59
N TYR A 72 7.12 -8.15 1.84
CA TYR A 72 5.85 -7.79 2.46
C TYR A 72 6.04 -7.21 3.87
N ALA A 73 7.08 -7.65 4.59
CA ALA A 73 7.42 -7.10 5.91
C ALA A 73 7.86 -5.64 5.84
N ASP A 74 8.63 -5.26 4.81
CA ASP A 74 9.03 -3.87 4.58
C ASP A 74 7.80 -2.97 4.31
N VAL A 75 6.85 -3.47 3.50
CA VAL A 75 5.59 -2.77 3.22
C VAL A 75 4.77 -2.57 4.49
N LEU A 76 4.63 -3.61 5.34
CA LEU A 76 3.91 -3.49 6.61
C LEU A 76 4.56 -2.45 7.53
N ARG A 77 5.90 -2.42 7.64
CA ARG A 77 6.62 -1.42 8.41
C ARG A 77 6.34 -0.01 7.89
N GLN A 78 6.32 0.20 6.57
CA GLN A 78 5.98 1.50 5.98
C GLN A 78 4.55 1.94 6.31
N ILE A 79 3.58 1.02 6.31
CA ILE A 79 2.18 1.31 6.68
C ILE A 79 2.07 1.71 8.16
N GLU A 80 2.78 1.01 9.04
CA GLU A 80 2.84 1.34 10.46
C GLU A 80 3.44 2.73 10.69
N GLU A 81 4.52 3.04 9.98
CA GLU A 81 5.16 4.36 10.04
C GLU A 81 4.24 5.49 9.56
N ALA A 82 3.50 5.26 8.47
CA ALA A 82 2.51 6.20 7.97
C ALA A 82 1.37 6.47 8.97
N GLY A 83 1.04 5.47 9.81
CA GLY A 83 -0.04 5.54 10.79
C GLY A 83 0.34 5.97 12.20
N LYS A 84 1.60 6.37 12.47
CA LYS A 84 2.06 6.67 13.84
C LYS A 84 1.25 7.77 14.55
N ASP A 85 0.77 8.75 13.79
CA ASP A 85 0.06 9.92 14.33
C ASP A 85 -1.42 9.99 13.89
N VAL A 86 -1.87 9.10 13.00
CA VAL A 86 -3.21 9.12 12.37
C VAL A 86 -3.69 7.71 11.99
N CYS A 87 -4.93 7.55 11.54
CA CYS A 87 -5.42 6.26 11.03
C CYS A 87 -4.95 6.01 9.58
N SER A 88 -4.48 4.80 9.28
CA SER A 88 -4.06 4.44 7.91
C SER A 88 -5.25 3.99 7.05
N PHE A 89 -5.44 4.61 5.89
CA PHE A 89 -6.35 4.19 4.82
C PHE A 89 -5.54 3.50 3.72
N LEU A 90 -5.91 2.26 3.41
CA LEU A 90 -5.16 1.38 2.51
C LEU A 90 -6.05 1.07 1.29
N SER A 91 -5.68 1.60 0.13
CA SER A 91 -6.24 1.14 -1.15
C SER A 91 -5.39 -0.04 -1.66
N PRO A 92 -5.99 -1.14 -2.13
CA PRO A 92 -5.32 -2.18 -2.89
C PRO A 92 -4.99 -1.69 -4.29
#